data_AF-A0A3D2SR98-F1
#
_entry.id   AF-A0A3D2SR98-F1
#
_cell.length_a   1.000
_cell.length_b   1.000
_cell.length_c   1.000
_cell.angle_alpha   90.00
_cell.angle_beta   90.00
_cell.angle_gamma   90.00
#
_symmetry.space_group_name_H-M   'P 1'
#
loop_
_entity.id
_entity.type
_entity.pdbx_description
1 polymer ?
#
loop_
_entity_poly.entity_id
_entity_poly.type
_entity_poly.pdbx_seq_one_letter_code
_entity_poly.pdbx_strand_id
1 'polypeptide(L)'
;TNILKPAGQIFISLIKMIVVPIVISTLILGIAGIGDTKKLGSIGLKTIIYFEVITTVAIIVGLLAANIFQPGAGVDMSMLHKVDITKFEATTHEYQSHAHGFLQTILGLIPTNIIDSMAKAQMLPIIFFSVIFGVGLASLPHETKQPL
;
A
#
# COMPACT_ATOMS: atom_id res chain seq x y z
N THR A 1 -24.61 -16.66 19.38
CA THR A 1 -25.06 -16.07 18.11
C THR A 1 -24.10 -14.96 17.69
N ASN A 2 -23.05 -15.29 16.94
CA ASN A 2 -21.95 -14.36 16.66
C ASN A 2 -22.05 -13.83 15.22
N ILE A 3 -23.19 -13.24 14.87
CA ILE A 3 -23.54 -12.74 13.53
C ILE A 3 -22.73 -11.52 13.09
N LEU A 4 -22.06 -10.82 14.02
CA LEU A 4 -21.24 -9.64 13.71
C LEU A 4 -19.90 -9.99 13.04
N LYS A 5 -19.27 -11.12 13.41
CA LYS A 5 -18.02 -11.59 12.80
C LYS A 5 -18.17 -11.93 11.30
N PRO A 6 -19.15 -12.75 10.87
CA PRO A 6 -19.33 -13.06 9.45
C PRO A 6 -19.78 -11.84 8.65
N ALA A 7 -20.60 -10.94 9.21
CA ALA A 7 -20.97 -9.69 8.55
C ALA A 7 -19.75 -8.80 8.27
N GLY A 8 -18.85 -8.64 9.27
CA GLY A 8 -17.59 -7.92 9.08
C GLY A 8 -16.67 -8.59 8.06
N GLN A 9 -16.58 -9.92 8.07
CA GLN A 9 -15.77 -10.66 7.09
C GLN A 9 -16.29 -10.49 5.65
N ILE A 10 -17.61 -10.55 5.44
CA ILE A 10 -18.22 -10.30 4.13
C ILE A 10 -17.89 -8.87 3.67
N PHE A 11 -18.05 -7.88 4.55
CA PHE A 11 -17.75 -6.48 4.23
C PHE A 11 -16.29 -6.28 3.79
N ILE A 12 -15.33 -6.82 4.54
CA ILE A 12 -13.91 -6.72 4.18
C ILE A 12 -13.61 -7.44 2.86
N SER A 13 -14.22 -8.60 2.60
CA SER A 13 -14.08 -9.31 1.33
C SER A 13 -14.65 -8.51 0.15
N LEU A 14 -15.78 -7.82 0.34
CA LEU A 14 -16.35 -6.94 -0.68
C LEU A 14 -15.43 -5.77 -1.03
N ILE A 15 -14.83 -5.12 -0.01
CA ILE A 15 -13.83 -4.07 -0.26
C ILE A 15 -12.63 -4.64 -1.03
N LYS A 16 -12.07 -5.76 -0.57
CA LYS A 16 -10.90 -6.39 -1.22
C LYS A 16 -11.15 -6.78 -2.67
N MET A 17 -12.36 -7.23 -3.01
CA MET A 17 -12.76 -7.59 -4.38
C MET A 17 -12.67 -6.40 -5.34
N ILE A 18 -13.00 -5.20 -4.86
CA ILE A 18 -13.10 -3.99 -5.68
C ILE A 18 -11.76 -3.26 -5.81
N VAL A 19 -10.89 -3.37 -4.79
CA VAL A 19 -9.63 -2.60 -4.70
C VAL A 19 -8.70 -2.85 -5.89
N VAL A 20 -8.41 -4.10 -6.25
CA VAL A 20 -7.44 -4.41 -7.33
C VAL A 20 -7.91 -3.89 -8.69
N PRO A 21 -9.15 -4.17 -9.16
CA PRO A 21 -9.64 -3.63 -10.43
C PRO A 21 -9.66 -2.10 -10.49
N ILE A 22 -10.05 -1.43 -9.39
CA ILE A 22 -10.07 0.02 -9.33
C ILE A 22 -8.67 0.60 -9.43
N VAL A 23 -7.71 0.08 -8.66
CA VAL A 23 -6.34 0.61 -8.66
C VAL A 23 -5.71 0.52 -10.05
N ILE A 24 -5.84 -0.63 -10.72
CA ILE A 24 -5.30 -0.82 -12.07
C ILE A 24 -5.95 0.15 -13.06
N SER A 25 -7.28 0.18 -13.08
CA SER A 25 -8.02 1.00 -14.04
C SER A 25 -7.74 2.49 -13.85
N THR A 26 -7.79 2.96 -12.60
CA THR A 26 -7.58 4.37 -12.28
C THR A 26 -6.16 4.84 -12.54
N LEU A 27 -5.15 4.02 -12.22
CA LEU A 27 -3.75 4.37 -12.49
C LEU A 27 -3.46 4.37 -13.98
N ILE A 28 -3.89 3.33 -14.71
CA ILE A 28 -3.65 3.25 -16.16
C ILE A 28 -4.31 4.42 -16.87
N LEU A 29 -5.61 4.65 -16.65
CA LEU A 29 -6.34 5.76 -17.29
C LEU A 29 -5.82 7.12 -16.85
N GLY A 30 -5.54 7.29 -15.55
CA GLY A 30 -5.04 8.55 -15.01
C GLY A 30 -3.68 8.93 -15.60
N ILE A 31 -2.78 7.97 -15.75
CA ILE A 31 -1.45 8.21 -16.30
C ILE A 31 -1.49 8.36 -17.82
N ALA A 32 -2.26 7.52 -18.51
CA ALA A 32 -2.46 7.63 -19.95
C ALA A 32 -3.08 8.99 -20.34
N GLY A 33 -3.99 9.52 -19.51
CA GLY A 33 -4.63 10.82 -19.73
C GLY A 33 -3.72 12.04 -19.52
N ILE A 34 -2.63 11.92 -18.75
CA ILE A 34 -1.66 13.02 -18.55
C ILE A 34 -0.86 13.29 -19.83
N GLY A 35 -0.62 12.26 -20.66
CA GLY A 35 0.03 12.35 -21.98
C GLY A 35 1.52 12.75 -21.99
N ASP A 36 2.02 13.38 -20.93
CA ASP A 36 3.39 13.87 -20.81
C ASP A 36 4.13 13.20 -19.64
N THR A 37 5.15 12.42 -19.98
CA THR A 37 5.98 11.67 -19.03
C THR A 37 6.82 12.56 -18.11
N LYS A 38 7.20 13.77 -18.56
CA LYS A 38 7.93 14.73 -17.70
C LYS A 38 7.01 15.29 -16.63
N LYS A 39 5.76 15.60 -16.99
CA LYS A 39 4.75 16.03 -16.01
C LYS A 39 4.49 14.95 -14.99
N LEU A 40 4.33 13.68 -15.42
CA LEU A 40 4.14 12.55 -14.52
C LEU A 40 5.28 12.44 -13.48
N GLY A 41 6.55 12.50 -13.93
CA GLY A 41 7.70 12.46 -13.03
C GLY A 41 7.71 13.61 -12.02
N SER A 42 7.37 14.83 -12.45
CA SER A 42 7.29 15.99 -11.57
C SER A 42 6.16 15.89 -10.54
N ILE A 43 5.01 15.31 -10.91
CA ILE A 43 3.90 15.06 -9.98
C ILE A 43 4.31 13.98 -8.99
N GLY A 44 4.91 12.87 -9.45
CA GLY A 44 5.39 11.80 -8.58
C GLY A 44 6.38 12.29 -7.53
N LEU A 45 7.37 13.09 -7.93
CA LEU A 45 8.35 13.64 -7.00
C LEU A 45 7.71 14.60 -5.98
N LYS A 46 6.81 15.50 -6.43
CA LYS A 46 6.05 16.38 -5.54
C LYS A 46 5.23 15.58 -4.53
N THR A 47 4.60 14.49 -4.98
CA THR A 47 3.83 13.59 -4.13
C THR A 47 4.70 12.88 -3.09
N ILE A 48 5.89 12.40 -3.47
CA ILE A 48 6.83 11.79 -2.51
C ILE A 48 7.24 12.79 -1.43
N ILE A 49 7.65 14.00 -1.82
CA ILE A 49 8.03 15.04 -0.85
C ILE A 49 6.85 15.42 0.05
N TYR A 50 5.65 15.54 -0.54
CA TYR A 50 4.42 15.80 0.22
C TYR A 50 4.13 14.70 1.25
N PHE A 51 4.23 13.43 0.84
CA PHE A 51 4.00 12.29 1.73
C PHE A 51 5.03 12.24 2.85
N GLU A 52 6.31 12.48 2.57
CA GLU A 52 7.36 12.47 3.59
C GLU A 52 7.15 13.55 4.65
N VAL A 53 6.76 14.76 4.22
CA VAL A 53 6.49 15.86 5.15
C VAL A 53 5.27 15.56 6.02
N ILE A 54 4.16 15.11 5.42
CA ILE A 54 2.93 14.87 6.19
C ILE A 54 3.05 13.66 7.11
N THR A 55 3.76 12.59 6.72
CA THR A 55 4.02 11.44 7.60
C THR A 55 4.91 11.82 8.77
N THR A 56 5.94 12.63 8.53
CA THR A 56 6.81 13.15 9.61
C THR A 56 6.00 13.98 10.61
N VAL A 57 5.14 14.87 10.13
CA VAL A 57 4.24 15.66 10.99
C VAL A 57 3.28 14.75 11.76
N ALA A 58 2.69 13.75 11.10
CA ALA A 58 1.80 12.78 11.75
C ALA A 58 2.51 11.98 12.86
N ILE A 59 3.75 11.57 12.65
CA ILE A 59 4.58 10.89 13.66
C ILE A 59 4.81 11.81 14.86
N ILE A 60 5.20 13.06 14.63
CA ILE A 60 5.43 14.03 15.70
C ILE A 60 4.15 14.21 16.54
N VAL A 61 3.01 14.43 15.89
CA VAL A 61 1.72 14.59 16.58
C VAL A 61 1.34 13.31 17.35
N GLY A 62 1.52 12.14 16.74
CA GLY A 62 1.25 10.86 17.39
C GLY A 62 2.11 10.62 18.63
N LEU A 63 3.40 10.96 18.55
CA LEU A 63 4.32 10.87 19.69
C LEU A 63 3.96 11.88 20.79
N LEU A 64 3.62 13.12 20.43
CA LEU A 64 3.18 14.12 21.42
C LEU A 64 1.92 13.66 22.15
N ALA A 65 0.92 13.19 21.41
CA ALA A 65 -0.31 12.65 21.99
C ALA A 65 -0.01 11.44 22.90
N ALA A 66 0.82 10.49 22.45
CA ALA A 66 1.21 9.35 23.26
C ALA A 66 1.92 9.75 24.57
N ASN A 67 2.80 10.77 24.53
CA ASN A 67 3.49 11.24 25.72
C ASN A 67 2.60 12.03 26.68
N ILE A 68 1.57 12.74 26.17
CA ILE A 68 0.63 13.51 26.99
C ILE A 68 -0.42 12.61 27.63
N PHE A 69 -1.08 11.77 26.83
CA PHE A 69 -2.18 10.93 27.30
C PHE A 69 -1.69 9.65 27.98
N GLN A 70 -0.45 9.24 27.72
CA GLN A 70 0.20 8.05 28.28
C GLN A 70 -0.73 6.82 28.23
N PRO A 71 -1.25 6.43 27.05
CA PRO A 71 -2.16 5.30 26.93
C PRO A 71 -1.43 4.01 27.36
N GLY A 72 -1.69 3.58 28.59
CA GLY A 72 -0.95 2.49 29.25
C GLY A 72 -0.69 2.74 30.73
N ALA A 73 -0.76 3.98 31.20
CA ALA A 73 -0.69 4.31 32.62
C ALA A 73 -1.87 3.64 33.37
N GLY A 74 -1.55 2.77 34.33
CA GLY A 74 -2.55 2.03 35.12
C GLY A 74 -3.01 0.70 34.51
N VAL A 75 -2.43 0.26 33.39
CA VAL A 75 -2.66 -1.11 32.89
C VAL A 75 -1.90 -2.10 33.77
N ASP A 76 -2.64 -2.94 34.49
CA ASP A 76 -2.06 -4.04 35.25
C ASP A 76 -1.59 -5.15 34.30
N MET A 77 -0.27 -5.22 34.11
CA MET A 77 0.38 -6.19 33.23
C MET A 77 0.18 -7.65 33.70
N SER A 78 -0.28 -7.89 34.94
CA SER A 78 -0.55 -9.23 35.46
C SER A 78 -1.92 -9.79 35.06
N MET A 79 -2.87 -8.92 34.69
CA MET A 79 -4.23 -9.26 34.23
C MET A 79 -4.32 -9.45 32.71
N LEU A 80 -3.28 -9.03 31.98
CA LEU A 80 -3.12 -9.39 30.59
C LEU A 80 -2.85 -10.90 30.55
N HIS A 81 -3.82 -11.68 30.05
CA HIS A 81 -3.56 -13.06 29.64
C HIS A 81 -2.27 -13.04 28.85
N LYS A 82 -1.26 -13.85 29.22
CA LYS A 82 0.03 -13.95 28.52
C LYS A 82 -0.27 -14.10 27.03
N VAL A 83 -0.27 -12.97 26.34
CA VAL A 83 -0.50 -12.93 24.91
C VAL A 83 0.72 -13.64 24.38
N ASP A 84 0.51 -14.72 23.64
CA ASP A 84 1.56 -15.59 23.14
C ASP A 84 2.56 -14.75 22.33
N ILE A 85 3.63 -14.31 23.01
CA ILE A 85 4.61 -13.33 22.50
C ILE A 85 5.36 -13.95 21.33
N THR A 86 5.37 -15.28 21.23
CA THR A 86 5.92 -16.04 20.10
C THR A 86 5.34 -15.61 18.74
N LYS A 87 4.06 -15.15 18.69
CA LYS A 87 3.47 -14.60 17.46
C LYS A 87 4.04 -13.23 17.08
N PHE A 88 4.39 -12.42 18.06
CA PHE A 88 5.03 -11.12 17.86
C PHE A 88 6.52 -11.27 17.57
N GLU A 89 7.19 -12.25 18.17
CA GLU A 89 8.57 -12.62 17.86
C GLU A 89 8.70 -13.16 16.44
N ALA A 90 7.80 -14.05 15.98
CA ALA A 90 7.80 -14.52 14.59
C ALA A 90 7.63 -13.36 13.60
N THR A 91 6.72 -12.44 13.90
CA THR A 91 6.49 -11.23 13.09
C THR A 91 7.72 -10.32 13.11
N THR A 92 8.35 -10.13 14.27
CA THR A 92 9.56 -9.31 14.43
C THR A 92 10.78 -9.95 13.78
N HIS A 93 10.90 -11.27 13.83
CA HIS A 93 11.93 -12.04 13.13
C HIS A 93 11.74 -11.97 11.62
N GLU A 94 10.53 -12.04 11.09
CA GLU A 94 10.26 -11.77 9.66
C GLU A 94 10.67 -10.34 9.28
N TYR A 95 10.37 -9.32 10.10
CA TYR A 95 10.76 -7.92 9.82
C TYR A 95 12.25 -7.61 10.05
N GLN A 96 12.95 -8.30 10.96
CA GLN A 96 14.38 -8.09 11.23
C GLN A 96 15.28 -8.93 10.31
N SER A 97 14.87 -10.15 9.95
CA SER A 97 15.57 -10.94 8.93
C SER A 97 15.29 -10.44 7.51
N HIS A 98 14.22 -9.66 7.34
CA HIS A 98 13.99 -8.77 6.21
C HIS A 98 14.05 -7.31 6.62
N ALA A 99 15.20 -6.87 7.13
CA ALA A 99 15.65 -5.53 6.74
C ALA A 99 15.79 -5.55 5.21
N HIS A 100 14.65 -5.42 4.52
CA HIS A 100 14.57 -5.23 3.10
C HIS A 100 15.29 -3.91 2.86
N GLY A 101 16.60 -4.01 2.66
CA GLY A 101 17.40 -2.89 2.22
C GLY A 101 16.67 -2.25 1.06
N PHE A 102 16.81 -0.94 0.91
CA PHE A 102 16.18 -0.17 -0.16
C PHE A 102 16.20 -0.92 -1.52
N LEU A 103 17.29 -1.61 -1.82
CA LEU A 103 17.45 -2.45 -3.01
C LEU A 103 16.48 -3.65 -3.09
N GLN A 104 16.22 -4.37 -2.00
CA GLN A 104 15.26 -5.47 -1.99
C GLN A 104 13.81 -4.98 -2.16
N THR A 105 13.50 -3.79 -1.65
CA THR A 105 12.22 -3.13 -1.89
C THR A 105 12.06 -2.75 -3.37
N ILE A 106 13.13 -2.26 -4.01
CA ILE A 106 13.15 -2.00 -5.46
C ILE A 106 13.00 -3.30 -6.26
N LEU A 107 13.66 -4.38 -5.86
CA LEU A 107 13.50 -5.68 -6.52
C LEU A 107 12.06 -6.21 -6.38
N GLY A 108 11.43 -6.00 -5.23
CA GLY A 108 10.03 -6.34 -4.97
C GLY A 108 9.00 -5.48 -5.71
N LEU A 109 9.40 -4.36 -6.31
CA LEU A 109 8.51 -3.52 -7.14
C LEU A 109 8.22 -4.17 -8.50
N ILE A 110 9.14 -4.96 -9.05
CA ILE A 110 9.01 -5.52 -10.39
C ILE A 110 8.31 -6.89 -10.29
N PRO A 111 7.05 -7.04 -10.74
CA PRO A 111 6.38 -8.33 -10.71
C PRO A 111 7.04 -9.30 -11.69
N THR A 112 7.28 -10.53 -11.24
CA THR A 112 7.63 -11.65 -12.16
C THR A 112 6.42 -12.11 -12.95
N ASN A 113 5.22 -12.02 -12.37
CA ASN A 113 3.94 -12.32 -13.01
C ASN A 113 2.83 -11.40 -12.45
N ILE A 114 2.30 -10.54 -13.31
CA ILE A 114 1.25 -9.58 -12.92
C ILE A 114 -0.06 -10.26 -12.51
N ILE A 115 -0.42 -11.40 -13.12
CA ILE A 115 -1.65 -12.13 -12.78
C ILE A 115 -1.57 -12.70 -11.37
N ASP A 116 -0.42 -13.25 -10.99
CA ASP A 116 -0.18 -13.74 -9.63
C ASP A 116 -0.20 -12.59 -8.62
N SER A 117 0.43 -11.46 -8.94
CA SER A 117 0.40 -10.27 -8.09
C SER A 117 -1.03 -9.73 -7.88
N MET A 118 -1.87 -9.73 -8.93
CA MET A 118 -3.28 -9.38 -8.81
C MET A 118 -4.07 -10.37 -7.94
N ALA A 119 -3.86 -11.67 -8.14
CA ALA A 119 -4.54 -12.72 -7.37
C ALA A 119 -4.19 -12.65 -5.88
N LYS A 120 -2.93 -12.34 -5.57
CA LYS A 120 -2.43 -12.17 -4.19
C LYS A 120 -2.62 -10.76 -3.64
N ALA A 121 -3.22 -9.84 -4.41
CA ALA A 121 -3.38 -8.43 -4.06
C ALA A 121 -2.06 -7.76 -3.62
N GLN A 122 -0.95 -8.07 -4.30
CA GLN A 122 0.36 -7.45 -4.07
C GLN A 122 0.38 -6.04 -4.66
N MET A 123 0.00 -5.06 -3.83
CA MET A 123 -0.25 -3.68 -4.28
C MET A 123 0.96 -3.01 -4.92
N LEU A 124 2.16 -3.18 -4.36
CA LEU A 124 3.36 -2.51 -4.83
C LEU A 124 3.72 -2.92 -6.30
N PRO A 125 3.80 -4.21 -6.65
CA PRO A 125 3.93 -4.63 -8.05
C PRO A 125 2.78 -4.22 -8.97
N ILE A 126 1.54 -4.27 -8.49
CA ILE A 126 0.36 -3.87 -9.28
C ILE A 126 0.45 -2.39 -9.67
N ILE A 127 0.80 -1.52 -8.71
CA ILE A 127 0.97 -0.08 -8.94
C ILE A 127 2.12 0.16 -9.92
N PHE A 128 3.26 -0.50 -9.73
CA PHE A 128 4.42 -0.37 -10.61
C PHE A 128 4.08 -0.74 -12.05
N PHE A 129 3.48 -1.91 -12.26
CA PHE A 129 3.03 -2.34 -13.59
C PHE A 129 2.04 -1.34 -14.19
N SER A 130 1.05 -0.89 -13.43
CA SER A 130 0.01 0.04 -13.91
C SER A 130 0.61 1.37 -14.37
N VAL A 131 1.65 1.87 -13.67
CA VAL A 131 2.37 3.09 -14.05
C VAL A 131 3.11 2.91 -15.36
N ILE A 132 3.91 1.85 -15.49
CA ILE A 132 4.68 1.56 -16.71
C ILE A 132 3.74 1.33 -17.90
N PHE A 133 2.68 0.55 -17.70
CA PHE A 133 1.69 0.27 -18.73
C PHE A 133 0.94 1.54 -19.16
N GLY A 134 0.52 2.38 -18.20
CA GLY A 134 -0.10 3.68 -18.48
C GLY A 134 0.82 4.62 -19.28
N VAL A 135 2.11 4.67 -18.95
CA VAL A 135 3.12 5.45 -19.71
C VAL A 135 3.31 4.88 -21.13
N GLY A 136 3.35 3.56 -21.26
CA GLY A 136 3.42 2.88 -22.56
C GLY A 136 2.23 3.23 -23.45
N LEU A 137 1.01 3.15 -22.89
CA LEU A 137 -0.21 3.59 -23.58
C LEU A 137 -0.17 5.07 -23.94
N ALA A 138 0.30 5.94 -23.04
CA ALA A 138 0.45 7.37 -23.31
C ALA A 138 1.38 7.67 -24.51
N SER A 139 2.30 6.75 -24.84
CA SER A 139 3.27 6.90 -25.92
C SER A 139 2.77 6.42 -27.28
N LEU A 140 1.63 5.72 -27.35
CA LEU A 140 1.08 5.20 -28.61
C LEU A 140 0.48 6.30 -29.52
N PRO A 141 0.44 6.08 -30.86
CA PRO A 141 -0.28 6.95 -31.79
C PRO A 141 -1.78 7.04 -31.48
N HIS A 142 -2.42 8.15 -31.88
CA HIS A 142 -3.83 8.43 -31.54
C HIS A 142 -4.81 7.42 -32.16
N GLU A 143 -4.46 6.81 -33.30
CA GLU A 143 -5.27 5.79 -33.99
C GLU A 143 -5.37 4.46 -33.22
N THR A 144 -4.36 4.11 -32.42
CA THR A 144 -4.36 2.87 -31.61
C THR A 144 -4.77 3.10 -30.16
N LYS A 145 -4.97 4.35 -29.75
CA LYS A 145 -5.39 4.75 -28.40
C LYS A 145 -6.90 4.75 -28.19
N GLN A 146 -7.69 4.87 -29.26
CA GLN A 146 -9.15 4.90 -29.13
C GLN A 146 -9.65 3.49 -28.79
N PRO A 147 -10.48 3.34 -27.74
CA PRO A 147 -11.13 2.06 -27.49
C PRO A 147 -11.98 1.67 -28.70
N LEU A 148 -11.90 0.40 -29.09
CA LEU A 148 -12.73 -0.19 -30.16
C LEU A 148 -14.22 0.01 -29.90
#